data_AF-A0A0S6WTF2-F1
#
_entry.id   AF-A0A0S6WTF2-F1
#
_cell.length_a   1.000
_cell.length_b   1.000
_cell.length_c   1.000
_cell.angle_alpha   90.00
_cell.angle_beta   90.00
_cell.angle_gamma   90.00
#
_symmetry.space_group_name_H-M   'P 1'
#
loop_
_entity.id
_entity.type
_entity.pdbx_description
1 polymer ?
#
loop_
_entity_poly.entity_id
_entity_poly.type
_entity_poly.pdbx_seq_one_letter_code
_entity_poly.pdbx_strand_id
1 'polypeptide(L)'
;MARTGICIGLGLALALLAMPLGPQHVLAQAYQCRMPRQLAPSGPVTPDGPARPRPVAGYTLAASWSPDWCKTHGNPKAMQCDTRFGRFGFILHGLWPEAARGPSPQWCAATPLPRPQTLRKHLCMTPSPTLLVHEWAKHGSCMTKDPAKYYRVSAILWRSVHWPDADRLSRKEDLRAGDVRDAFLARNRDWPRKAIGIHLSRKGWLQEVRLCYGADFRPRACDSRRLGARDDTAMKIWRGL
;
A
#
# COMPACT_ATOMS: atom_id res chain seq x y z
N MET A 1 -37.22 65.09 -43.74
CA MET A 1 -36.15 64.11 -44.04
C MET A 1 -34.91 64.49 -43.24
N ALA A 2 -34.66 63.83 -42.11
CA ALA A 2 -33.44 64.02 -41.33
C ALA A 2 -32.98 62.66 -40.81
N ARG A 3 -31.80 62.24 -41.25
CA ARG A 3 -31.13 60.98 -40.90
C ARG A 3 -30.47 61.15 -39.54
N THR A 4 -30.81 60.29 -38.57
CA THR A 4 -30.08 60.14 -37.31
C THR A 4 -29.15 58.93 -37.41
N GLY A 5 -27.87 59.19 -37.19
CA GLY A 5 -26.77 58.24 -37.31
C GLY A 5 -26.67 57.28 -36.12
N ILE A 6 -26.11 56.11 -36.44
CA ILE A 6 -25.86 54.97 -35.56
C ILE A 6 -24.48 55.13 -34.92
N CYS A 7 -24.39 54.96 -33.59
CA CYS A 7 -23.13 54.74 -32.89
C CYS A 7 -23.11 53.31 -32.32
N ILE A 8 -22.23 52.46 -32.86
CA ILE A 8 -21.97 51.10 -32.40
C ILE A 8 -20.84 51.18 -31.35
N GLY A 9 -21.17 50.96 -30.08
CA GLY A 9 -20.19 50.74 -29.02
C GLY A 9 -19.87 49.25 -28.90
N LEU A 10 -18.68 48.84 -29.33
CA LEU A 10 -18.14 47.51 -29.05
C LEU A 10 -17.73 47.43 -27.57
N GLY A 11 -18.55 46.79 -26.74
CA GLY A 11 -18.16 46.41 -25.38
C GLY A 11 -17.33 45.13 -25.39
N LEU A 12 -16.04 45.23 -25.08
CA LEU A 12 -15.18 44.06 -24.81
C LEU A 12 -15.63 43.42 -23.48
N ALA A 13 -16.38 42.32 -23.55
CA ALA A 13 -16.66 41.50 -22.37
C ALA A 13 -15.48 40.55 -22.12
N LEU A 14 -14.61 40.91 -21.17
CA LEU A 14 -13.57 40.02 -20.65
C LEU A 14 -14.24 38.90 -19.83
N ALA A 15 -14.44 37.73 -20.44
CA ALA A 15 -14.90 36.55 -19.73
C ALA A 15 -13.73 35.99 -18.89
N LEU A 16 -13.69 36.35 -17.59
CA LEU A 16 -12.83 35.72 -16.60
C LEU A 16 -13.31 34.27 -16.40
N LEU A 17 -12.66 33.32 -17.07
CA LEU A 17 -12.77 31.90 -16.77
C LEU A 17 -12.24 31.64 -15.35
N ALA A 18 -13.13 31.61 -14.37
CA ALA A 18 -12.84 31.08 -13.05
C ALA A 18 -12.59 29.58 -13.18
N MET A 19 -11.31 29.17 -13.25
CA MET A 19 -10.94 27.76 -13.12
C MET A 19 -11.32 27.28 -11.71
N PRO A 20 -12.18 26.26 -11.56
CA PRO A 20 -12.45 25.71 -10.25
C PRO A 20 -11.18 25.03 -9.75
N LEU A 21 -10.57 25.59 -8.71
CA LEU A 21 -9.55 24.93 -7.90
C LEU A 21 -10.23 23.76 -7.17
N GLY A 22 -10.43 22.66 -7.88
CA GLY A 22 -10.80 21.39 -7.26
C GLY A 22 -9.70 20.98 -6.27
N PRO A 23 -10.04 20.21 -5.22
CA PRO A 23 -9.06 19.73 -4.27
C PRO A 23 -7.98 18.95 -5.03
N GLN A 24 -6.78 19.53 -5.08
CA GLN A 24 -5.59 18.82 -5.50
C GLN A 24 -5.37 17.72 -4.46
N HIS A 25 -5.88 16.53 -4.74
CA HIS A 25 -5.48 15.33 -4.03
C HIS A 25 -4.02 15.08 -4.42
N VAL A 26 -3.09 15.76 -3.74
CA VAL A 26 -1.67 15.45 -3.79
C VAL A 26 -1.57 13.99 -3.36
N LEU A 27 -1.24 13.12 -4.31
CA LEU A 27 -0.91 11.71 -4.08
C LEU A 27 0.43 11.65 -3.32
N ALA A 28 0.41 12.09 -2.08
CA ALA A 28 1.54 12.56 -1.29
C ALA A 28 2.38 11.44 -0.64
N GLN A 29 2.36 10.21 -1.14
CA GLN A 29 3.01 9.09 -0.42
C GLN A 29 3.96 8.25 -1.26
N ALA A 30 4.14 8.59 -2.53
CA ALA A 30 5.24 8.10 -3.37
C ALA A 30 5.88 9.29 -4.08
N TYR A 31 6.54 10.18 -3.32
CA TYR A 31 7.23 11.32 -3.90
C TYR A 31 8.43 10.81 -4.73
N GLN A 32 8.17 10.63 -6.03
CA GLN A 32 9.13 10.34 -7.10
C GLN A 32 9.79 8.96 -7.03
N CYS A 33 8.98 7.88 -7.05
CA CYS A 33 9.53 6.57 -7.37
C CYS A 33 10.18 6.59 -8.77
N ARG A 34 11.49 6.33 -8.82
CA ARG A 34 12.26 6.22 -10.07
C ARG A 34 12.58 4.76 -10.34
N MET A 35 12.14 4.28 -11.49
CA MET A 35 12.38 2.90 -11.87
C MET A 35 13.85 2.64 -12.18
N PRO A 36 14.47 1.58 -11.62
CA PRO A 36 15.82 1.18 -12.02
C PRO A 36 15.86 0.79 -13.49
N ARG A 37 16.99 1.02 -14.16
CA ARG A 37 17.19 0.67 -15.58
C ARG A 37 17.17 -0.84 -15.81
N GLN A 38 17.75 -1.59 -14.89
CA GLN A 38 17.79 -3.05 -14.90
C GLN A 38 17.24 -3.59 -13.58
N LEU A 39 16.52 -4.70 -13.65
CA LEU A 39 16.12 -5.45 -12.46
C LEU A 39 17.16 -6.53 -12.21
N ALA A 40 17.62 -6.64 -10.96
CA ALA A 40 18.40 -7.79 -10.55
C ALA A 40 17.60 -9.06 -10.89
N PRO A 41 18.25 -10.12 -11.41
CA PRO A 41 17.59 -11.40 -11.61
C PRO A 41 16.92 -11.84 -10.31
N SER A 42 15.64 -12.18 -10.38
CA SER A 42 14.93 -12.81 -9.27
C SER A 42 14.71 -14.26 -9.68
N GLY A 43 15.46 -15.15 -9.03
CA GLY A 43 15.40 -16.59 -9.27
C GLY A 43 14.21 -17.25 -8.57
N PRO A 44 14.11 -18.59 -8.66
CA PRO A 44 13.19 -19.37 -7.86
C PRO A 44 13.39 -19.08 -6.37
N VAL A 45 12.30 -19.11 -5.61
CA VAL A 45 12.31 -18.86 -4.17
C VAL A 45 12.36 -20.18 -3.45
N THR A 46 13.31 -20.35 -2.53
CA THR A 46 13.33 -21.48 -1.61
C THR A 46 12.19 -21.33 -0.59
N PRO A 47 11.26 -22.29 -0.48
CA PRO A 47 10.21 -22.22 0.53
C PRO A 47 10.76 -22.16 1.94
N ASP A 48 10.24 -21.23 2.75
CA ASP A 48 10.57 -21.06 4.17
C ASP A 48 9.67 -21.89 5.10
N GLY A 49 8.86 -22.77 4.52
CA GLY A 49 7.91 -23.60 5.23
C GLY A 49 7.20 -24.58 4.28
N PRO A 50 6.37 -25.48 4.84
CA PRO A 50 5.71 -26.51 4.03
C PRO A 50 4.62 -25.91 3.14
N ALA A 51 4.38 -26.57 2.00
CA ALA A 51 3.21 -26.32 1.16
C ALA A 51 1.91 -26.61 1.91
N ARG A 52 0.95 -25.70 1.80
CA ARG A 52 -0.35 -25.76 2.46
C ARG A 52 -1.45 -25.33 1.49
N PRO A 53 -1.75 -26.11 0.45
CA PRO A 53 -2.90 -25.83 -0.41
C PRO A 53 -4.19 -26.00 0.41
N ARG A 54 -4.96 -24.91 0.57
CA ARG A 54 -6.23 -24.88 1.29
C ARG A 54 -7.20 -23.88 0.65
N PRO A 55 -8.52 -24.04 0.83
CA PRO A 55 -9.49 -23.05 0.39
C PRO A 55 -9.24 -21.68 1.01
N VAL A 56 -9.30 -20.65 0.16
CA VAL A 56 -9.19 -19.25 0.58
C VAL A 56 -10.56 -18.77 1.05
N ALA A 57 -10.62 -18.16 2.24
CA ALA A 57 -11.84 -17.63 2.85
C ALA A 57 -11.81 -16.10 3.05
N GLY A 58 -10.65 -15.48 2.81
CA GLY A 58 -10.46 -14.06 2.93
C GLY A 58 -9.02 -13.69 2.64
N TYR A 59 -8.67 -12.43 2.90
CA TYR A 59 -7.36 -11.90 2.58
C TYR A 59 -6.86 -10.94 3.65
N THR A 60 -5.54 -10.80 3.71
CA THR A 60 -4.84 -9.74 4.44
C THR A 60 -3.98 -8.96 3.47
N LEU A 61 -4.20 -7.65 3.34
CA LEU A 61 -3.29 -6.75 2.63
C LEU A 61 -2.31 -6.17 3.65
N ALA A 62 -1.05 -6.53 3.57
CA ALA A 62 -0.02 -6.09 4.49
C ALA A 62 0.78 -4.91 3.92
N ALA A 63 0.82 -3.81 4.66
CA ALA A 63 1.57 -2.61 4.30
C ALA A 63 2.70 -2.39 5.30
N SER A 64 3.95 -2.44 4.84
CA SER A 64 5.12 -2.19 5.69
C SER A 64 5.49 -0.71 5.71
N TRP A 65 6.00 -0.23 6.85
CA TRP A 65 6.59 1.11 6.94
C TRP A 65 8.08 1.05 6.57
N SER A 66 8.42 1.51 5.36
CA SER A 66 9.79 1.43 4.83
C SER A 66 10.86 2.10 5.71
N PRO A 67 10.63 3.26 6.34
CA PRO A 67 11.64 3.88 7.21
C PRO A 67 12.05 3.00 8.40
N ASP A 68 11.11 2.28 9.03
CA ASP A 68 11.41 1.33 10.10
C ASP A 68 12.19 0.11 9.57
N TRP A 69 11.78 -0.41 8.40
CA TRP A 69 12.48 -1.52 7.76
C TRP A 69 13.93 -1.15 7.41
N CYS A 70 14.14 0.02 6.80
CA CYS A 70 15.46 0.52 6.40
C CYS A 70 16.36 0.74 7.61
N LYS A 71 15.81 1.25 8.71
CA LYS A 71 16.58 1.43 9.95
C LYS A 71 17.00 0.09 10.55
N THR A 72 16.11 -0.90 10.52
CA THR A 72 16.32 -2.19 11.22
C THR A 72 17.19 -3.15 10.43
N HIS A 73 17.03 -3.23 9.11
CA HIS A 73 17.74 -4.20 8.27
C HIS A 73 19.04 -3.66 7.69
N GLY A 74 19.24 -2.34 7.69
CA GLY A 74 20.55 -1.74 7.39
C GLY A 74 21.10 -2.06 6.01
N ASN A 75 20.25 -2.38 5.02
CA ASN A 75 20.68 -2.55 3.63
C ASN A 75 20.46 -1.23 2.86
N PRO A 76 21.46 -0.32 2.83
CA PRO A 76 21.31 0.98 2.17
C PRO A 76 21.17 0.87 0.65
N LYS A 77 21.48 -0.30 0.06
CA LYS A 77 21.35 -0.56 -1.38
C LYS A 77 19.99 -1.12 -1.77
N ALA A 78 19.14 -1.47 -0.80
CA ALA A 78 17.76 -1.86 -1.10
C ALA A 78 17.04 -0.67 -1.73
N MET A 79 16.27 -0.91 -2.80
CA MET A 79 15.60 0.16 -3.55
C MET A 79 14.72 1.03 -2.65
N GLN A 80 14.09 0.45 -1.62
CA GLN A 80 13.24 1.17 -0.67
C GLN A 80 14.00 2.11 0.28
N CYS A 81 15.31 1.96 0.40
CA CYS A 81 16.18 2.73 1.30
C CYS A 81 17.10 3.70 0.56
N ASP A 82 17.14 3.61 -0.77
CA ASP A 82 18.06 4.37 -1.62
C ASP A 82 17.31 5.51 -2.29
N THR A 83 17.64 6.74 -1.87
CA THR A 83 16.98 7.97 -2.32
C THR A 83 17.10 8.22 -3.83
N ARG A 84 18.02 7.54 -4.53
CA ARG A 84 18.11 7.57 -6.00
C ARG A 84 16.85 7.00 -6.67
N PHE A 85 16.15 6.09 -6.00
CA PHE A 85 14.92 5.47 -6.49
C PHE A 85 13.64 6.08 -5.89
N GLY A 86 13.78 7.05 -4.99
CA GLY A 86 12.68 7.75 -4.33
C GLY A 86 12.73 7.60 -2.80
N ARG A 87 11.74 8.22 -2.15
CA ARG A 87 11.50 8.10 -0.71
C ARG A 87 10.19 7.34 -0.50
N PHE A 88 10.27 6.22 0.21
CA PHE A 88 9.15 5.28 0.37
C PHE A 88 8.62 5.32 1.79
N GLY A 89 7.31 5.51 1.93
CA GLY A 89 6.60 5.47 3.21
C GLY A 89 6.00 4.10 3.43
N PHE A 90 4.66 4.02 3.38
CA PHE A 90 4.01 2.71 3.29
C PHE A 90 4.27 2.10 1.91
N ILE A 91 4.69 0.84 1.91
CA ILE A 91 4.80 0.00 0.73
C ILE A 91 3.90 -1.22 0.88
N LEU A 92 3.47 -1.80 -0.23
CA LEU A 92 2.81 -3.09 -0.17
C LEU A 92 3.86 -4.16 0.13
N HIS A 93 3.72 -4.81 1.30
CA HIS A 93 4.42 -6.05 1.56
C HIS A 93 3.83 -7.13 0.68
N GLY A 94 2.53 -7.40 0.80
CA GLY A 94 1.86 -8.44 0.03
C GLY A 94 0.36 -8.55 0.27
N LEU A 95 -0.28 -9.40 -0.54
CA LEU A 95 -1.68 -9.80 -0.39
C LEU A 95 -1.72 -11.28 -0.05
N TRP A 96 -2.16 -11.60 1.17
CA TRP A 96 -2.05 -12.94 1.71
C TRP A 96 -3.42 -13.60 1.76
N PRO A 97 -3.61 -14.79 1.15
CA PRO A 97 -4.84 -15.55 1.32
C PRO A 97 -4.92 -16.06 2.75
N GLU A 98 -6.14 -16.10 3.29
CA GLU A 98 -6.42 -16.58 4.63
C GLU A 98 -7.38 -17.76 4.58
N ALA A 99 -7.16 -18.76 5.43
CA ALA A 99 -8.08 -19.87 5.60
C ALA A 99 -9.20 -19.47 6.59
N ALA A 100 -10.37 -20.12 6.50
CA ALA A 100 -11.45 -19.90 7.45
C ALA A 100 -11.05 -20.27 8.89
N ARG A 101 -10.24 -21.33 9.02
CA ARG A 101 -9.70 -21.83 10.28
C ARG A 101 -8.30 -22.42 10.06
N GLY A 102 -7.47 -22.36 11.10
CA GLY A 102 -6.12 -22.93 11.07
C GLY A 102 -5.14 -22.11 10.24
N PRO A 103 -4.03 -22.72 9.78
CA PRO A 103 -2.98 -22.00 9.07
C PRO A 103 -3.41 -21.54 7.68
N SER A 104 -2.93 -20.35 7.30
CA SER A 104 -3.18 -19.74 5.99
C SER A 104 -2.59 -20.57 4.83
N PRO A 105 -3.21 -20.53 3.63
CA PRO A 105 -2.64 -21.16 2.44
C PRO A 105 -1.26 -20.58 2.10
N GLN A 106 -0.31 -21.44 1.76
CA GLN A 106 1.01 -21.01 1.30
C GLN A 106 1.69 -22.03 0.39
N TRP A 107 2.61 -21.54 -0.46
CA TRP A 107 3.48 -22.34 -1.33
C TRP A 107 2.71 -23.34 -2.20
N CYS A 108 1.60 -22.89 -2.83
CA CYS A 108 0.69 -23.78 -3.57
C CYS A 108 1.18 -24.15 -4.97
N ALA A 109 2.04 -23.34 -5.60
CA ALA A 109 2.71 -23.67 -6.84
C ALA A 109 4.09 -22.99 -6.95
N ALA A 110 5.04 -23.64 -7.62
CA ALA A 110 6.37 -23.10 -7.90
C ALA A 110 6.48 -22.38 -9.25
N THR A 111 5.53 -22.59 -10.17
CA THR A 111 5.52 -22.04 -11.52
C THR A 111 4.11 -21.61 -11.97
N PRO A 112 4.00 -20.68 -12.93
CA PRO A 112 5.09 -19.92 -13.56
C PRO A 112 5.68 -18.86 -12.62
N LEU A 113 6.96 -18.53 -12.79
CA LEU A 113 7.53 -17.33 -12.17
C LEU A 113 7.03 -16.07 -12.91
N PRO A 114 6.88 -14.94 -12.20
CA PRO A 114 6.46 -13.70 -12.82
C PRO A 114 7.53 -13.17 -13.78
N ARG A 115 7.10 -12.74 -14.97
CA ARG A 115 8.01 -12.14 -15.95
C ARG A 115 8.57 -10.81 -15.43
N PRO A 116 9.82 -10.42 -15.76
CA PRO A 116 10.41 -9.14 -15.32
C PRO A 116 9.55 -7.91 -15.64
N GLN A 117 8.85 -7.90 -16.78
CA GLN A 117 7.96 -6.81 -17.16
C GLN A 117 6.74 -6.69 -16.24
N THR A 118 6.28 -7.82 -15.66
CA THR A 118 5.22 -7.81 -14.65
C THR A 118 5.75 -7.19 -13.37
N LEU A 119 6.90 -7.68 -12.87
CA LEU A 119 7.52 -7.15 -11.65
C LEU A 119 7.74 -5.64 -11.72
N ARG A 120 8.28 -5.15 -12.85
CA ARG A 120 8.57 -3.73 -13.07
C ARG A 120 7.36 -2.82 -12.85
N LYS A 121 6.15 -3.26 -13.22
CA LYS A 121 4.92 -2.47 -13.05
C LYS A 121 4.51 -2.26 -11.59
N HIS A 122 5.04 -3.07 -10.68
CA HIS A 122 4.65 -3.07 -9.26
C HIS A 122 5.76 -2.57 -8.33
N LEU A 123 6.95 -2.24 -8.84
CA LEU A 123 8.10 -1.84 -8.00
C LEU A 123 7.90 -0.55 -7.22
N CYS A 124 7.12 0.40 -7.73
CA CYS A 124 6.84 1.63 -6.96
C CYS A 124 5.89 1.41 -5.79
N MET A 125 5.16 0.30 -5.80
CA MET A 125 4.29 -0.12 -4.71
C MET A 125 5.02 -1.09 -3.77
N THR A 126 5.86 -1.96 -4.32
CA THR A 126 6.71 -2.92 -3.59
C THR A 126 8.15 -2.81 -4.12
N PRO A 127 8.99 -1.92 -3.54
CA PRO A 127 10.35 -1.62 -4.02
C PRO A 127 11.38 -2.72 -3.72
N SER A 128 11.08 -3.94 -4.17
CA SER A 128 11.95 -5.11 -4.09
C SER A 128 11.47 -6.19 -5.08
N PRO A 129 12.22 -6.47 -6.17
CA PRO A 129 11.91 -7.58 -7.08
C PRO A 129 11.85 -8.93 -6.37
N THR A 130 12.79 -9.20 -5.46
CA THR A 130 12.83 -10.45 -4.69
C THR A 130 11.61 -10.60 -3.80
N LEU A 131 11.15 -9.52 -3.18
CA LEU A 131 9.93 -9.55 -2.37
C LEU A 131 8.72 -9.88 -3.24
N LEU A 132 8.55 -9.22 -4.39
CA LEU A 132 7.45 -9.53 -5.31
C LEU A 132 7.43 -11.02 -5.69
N VAL A 133 8.58 -11.58 -6.07
CA VAL A 133 8.69 -13.01 -6.43
C VAL A 133 8.38 -13.93 -5.23
N HIS A 134 8.85 -13.58 -4.03
CA HIS A 134 8.50 -14.31 -2.79
C HIS A 134 7.00 -14.29 -2.52
N GLU A 135 6.38 -13.12 -2.58
CA GLU A 135 4.94 -12.94 -2.34
C GLU A 135 4.08 -13.69 -3.35
N TRP A 136 4.50 -13.72 -4.61
CA TRP A 136 3.86 -14.59 -5.59
C TRP A 136 3.99 -16.06 -5.22
N ALA A 137 5.22 -16.55 -5.02
CA ALA A 137 5.48 -17.97 -4.81
C ALA A 137 4.80 -18.49 -3.54
N LYS A 138 4.87 -17.71 -2.45
CA LYS A 138 4.31 -18.08 -1.15
C LYS A 138 2.81 -17.86 -1.08
N HIS A 139 2.29 -16.74 -1.57
CA HIS A 139 0.91 -16.33 -1.32
C HIS A 139 0.05 -16.28 -2.59
N GLY A 140 0.53 -15.61 -3.63
CA GLY A 140 -0.23 -15.44 -4.88
C GLY A 140 -0.53 -16.75 -5.61
N SER A 141 0.39 -17.71 -5.55
CA SER A 141 0.25 -19.05 -6.17
C SER A 141 -0.92 -19.86 -5.61
N CYS A 142 -1.39 -19.52 -4.40
CA CYS A 142 -2.58 -20.11 -3.77
C CYS A 142 -3.89 -19.44 -4.19
N MET A 143 -3.84 -18.29 -4.87
CA MET A 143 -5.00 -17.51 -5.28
C MET A 143 -5.33 -17.69 -6.76
N THR A 144 -4.30 -17.91 -7.59
CA THR A 144 -4.42 -17.99 -9.05
C THR A 144 -3.20 -18.69 -9.64
N LYS A 145 -3.33 -19.24 -10.86
CA LYS A 145 -2.20 -19.78 -11.65
C LYS A 145 -1.46 -18.70 -12.44
N ASP A 146 -2.00 -17.48 -12.51
CA ASP A 146 -1.46 -16.37 -13.28
C ASP A 146 -0.89 -15.27 -12.37
N PRO A 147 0.45 -15.07 -12.35
CA PRO A 147 1.09 -14.02 -11.56
C PRO A 147 0.55 -12.61 -11.86
N ALA A 148 0.21 -12.32 -13.12
CA ALA A 148 -0.29 -11.00 -13.50
C ALA A 148 -1.64 -10.69 -12.85
N LYS A 149 -2.51 -11.70 -12.68
CA LYS A 149 -3.79 -11.54 -11.96
C LYS A 149 -3.57 -11.24 -10.49
N TYR A 150 -2.64 -11.94 -9.82
CA TYR A 150 -2.31 -11.69 -8.42
C TYR A 150 -1.90 -10.23 -8.21
N TYR A 151 -0.88 -9.75 -8.94
CA TYR A 151 -0.43 -8.37 -8.75
C TYR A 151 -1.46 -7.32 -9.20
N ARG A 152 -2.31 -7.63 -10.19
CA ARG A 152 -3.41 -6.74 -10.58
C ARG A 152 -4.38 -6.52 -9.43
N VAL A 153 -4.82 -7.59 -8.76
CA VAL A 153 -5.72 -7.50 -7.59
C VAL A 153 -5.03 -6.77 -6.44
N SER A 154 -3.79 -7.14 -6.12
CA SER A 154 -3.00 -6.47 -5.07
C SER A 154 -2.88 -4.96 -5.31
N ALA A 155 -2.62 -4.55 -6.55
CA ALA A 155 -2.52 -3.15 -6.92
C ALA A 155 -3.88 -2.41 -6.92
N ILE A 156 -4.99 -3.10 -7.22
CA ILE A 156 -6.33 -2.52 -7.08
C ILE A 156 -6.61 -2.20 -5.61
N LEU A 157 -6.42 -3.18 -4.71
CA LEU A 157 -6.65 -2.99 -3.27
C LEU A 157 -5.72 -1.95 -2.66
N TRP A 158 -4.45 -1.94 -3.07
CA TRP A 158 -3.49 -0.94 -2.61
C TRP A 158 -3.91 0.49 -2.97
N ARG A 159 -4.36 0.69 -4.21
CA ARG A 159 -4.73 2.01 -4.73
C ARG A 159 -6.11 2.47 -4.28
N SER A 160 -6.98 1.58 -3.81
CA SER A 160 -8.28 1.95 -3.24
C SER A 160 -8.17 2.49 -1.81
N VAL A 161 -6.98 2.45 -1.19
CA VAL A 161 -6.74 2.91 0.17
C VAL A 161 -6.02 4.25 0.16
N HIS A 162 -6.55 5.21 0.90
CA HIS A 162 -5.87 6.48 1.20
C HIS A 162 -5.07 6.34 2.49
N TRP A 163 -3.78 6.02 2.38
CA TRP A 163 -2.94 5.75 3.54
C TRP A 163 -2.78 7.00 4.44
N PRO A 164 -2.71 6.84 5.78
CA PRO A 164 -2.46 7.95 6.69
C PRO A 164 -1.03 8.46 6.54
N ASP A 165 -0.81 9.73 6.85
CA ASP A 165 0.53 10.32 6.89
C ASP A 165 1.27 9.86 8.16
N ALA A 166 2.00 8.74 8.03
CA ALA A 166 2.75 8.16 9.12
C ALA A 166 3.98 8.98 9.53
N ASP A 167 4.60 9.76 8.64
CA ASP A 167 5.70 10.65 9.04
C ASP A 167 5.16 11.78 9.94
N ARG A 168 4.00 12.34 9.61
CA ARG A 168 3.33 13.29 10.52
C ARG A 168 2.94 12.65 11.85
N LEU A 169 2.37 11.45 11.83
CA LEU A 169 2.01 10.72 13.06
C LEU A 169 3.23 10.42 13.95
N SER A 170 4.41 10.20 13.37
CA SER A 170 5.66 9.96 14.11
C SER A 170 6.10 11.13 15.02
N ARG A 171 5.45 12.29 14.89
CA ARG A 171 5.70 13.52 15.65
C ARG A 171 4.65 13.78 16.73
N LYS A 172 3.59 12.97 16.79
CA LYS A 172 2.56 13.09 17.81
C LYS A 172 3.13 12.64 19.17
N GLU A 173 2.90 13.44 20.19
CA GLU A 173 3.15 13.07 21.60
C GLU A 173 2.15 12.02 22.05
N ASP A 174 2.60 11.08 22.88
CA ASP A 174 1.81 9.95 23.37
C ASP A 174 1.10 9.15 22.27
N LEU A 175 1.77 8.93 21.14
CA LEU A 175 1.24 8.16 20.02
C LEU A 175 0.83 6.73 20.44
N ARG A 176 -0.40 6.34 20.09
CA ARG A 176 -0.96 5.00 20.33
C ARG A 176 -1.40 4.34 19.03
N ALA A 177 -1.60 3.02 19.06
CA ALA A 177 -2.10 2.28 17.91
C ALA A 177 -3.49 2.74 17.45
N GLY A 178 -4.33 3.22 18.37
CA GLY A 178 -5.62 3.82 18.05
C GLY A 178 -5.48 5.03 17.12
N ASP A 179 -4.47 5.88 17.33
CA ASP A 179 -4.26 7.08 16.50
C ASP A 179 -3.97 6.73 15.04
N VAL A 180 -3.27 5.62 14.79
CA VAL A 180 -3.01 5.14 13.42
C VAL A 180 -4.32 4.70 12.76
N ARG A 181 -5.19 4.00 13.50
CA ARG A 181 -6.52 3.61 13.01
C ARG A 181 -7.41 4.82 12.77
N ASP A 182 -7.42 5.79 13.68
CA ASP A 182 -8.18 7.03 13.52
C ASP A 182 -7.71 7.84 12.31
N ALA A 183 -6.40 7.97 12.13
CA ALA A 183 -5.83 8.64 10.96
C ALA A 183 -6.15 7.90 9.65
N PHE A 184 -6.21 6.57 9.66
CA PHE A 184 -6.66 5.78 8.52
C PHE A 184 -8.14 6.03 8.21
N LEU A 185 -9.01 5.93 9.21
CA LEU A 185 -10.46 6.11 9.06
C LEU A 185 -10.85 7.53 8.63
N ALA A 186 -10.08 8.54 9.06
CA ALA A 186 -10.26 9.92 8.63
C ALA A 186 -10.16 10.09 7.10
N ARG A 187 -9.44 9.19 6.41
CA ARG A 187 -9.28 9.18 4.94
C ARG A 187 -10.07 8.08 4.23
N ASN A 188 -10.61 7.11 4.98
CA ASN A 188 -11.29 5.92 4.47
C ASN A 188 -12.56 5.63 5.31
N ARG A 189 -13.56 6.51 5.23
CA ARG A 189 -14.69 6.55 6.18
C ARG A 189 -15.57 5.28 6.21
N ASP A 190 -15.62 4.54 5.11
CA ASP A 190 -16.46 3.33 4.99
C ASP A 190 -15.80 2.06 5.56
N TRP A 191 -14.60 2.19 6.13
CA TRP A 191 -13.88 1.06 6.70
C TRP A 191 -14.31 0.76 8.13
N PRO A 192 -14.54 -0.52 8.49
CA PRO A 192 -14.66 -0.91 9.88
C PRO A 192 -13.33 -0.72 10.60
N ARG A 193 -13.33 -0.09 11.79
CA ARG A 193 -12.11 0.07 12.60
C ARG A 193 -11.38 -1.25 12.85
N LYS A 194 -12.13 -2.32 13.14
CA LYS A 194 -11.60 -3.66 13.40
C LYS A 194 -11.02 -4.35 12.15
N ALA A 195 -11.17 -3.78 10.95
CA ALA A 195 -10.51 -4.28 9.75
C ALA A 195 -9.05 -3.80 9.62
N ILE A 196 -8.60 -2.94 10.54
CA ILE A 196 -7.28 -2.29 10.50
C ILE A 196 -6.42 -2.86 11.63
N GLY A 197 -5.55 -3.80 11.29
CA GLY A 197 -4.58 -4.39 12.19
C GLY A 197 -3.30 -3.57 12.31
N ILE A 198 -2.78 -3.40 13.52
CA ILE A 198 -1.53 -2.64 13.78
C ILE A 198 -0.49 -3.59 14.37
N HIS A 199 0.61 -3.79 13.66
CA HIS A 199 1.66 -4.73 14.04
C HIS A 199 2.93 -3.97 14.40
N LEU A 200 3.38 -4.20 15.64
CA LEU A 200 4.51 -3.53 16.23
C LEU A 200 5.66 -4.52 16.41
N SER A 201 6.89 -4.02 16.30
CA SER A 201 8.06 -4.75 16.77
C SER A 201 7.99 -4.94 18.29
N ARG A 202 8.82 -5.83 18.83
CA ARG A 202 8.97 -6.01 20.28
C ARG A 202 9.32 -4.72 21.02
N LYS A 203 9.91 -3.74 20.33
CA LYS A 203 10.29 -2.43 20.89
C LYS A 203 9.21 -1.35 20.68
N GLY A 204 8.01 -1.73 20.20
CA GLY A 204 6.87 -0.84 20.00
C GLY A 204 6.92 0.01 18.72
N TRP A 205 7.79 -0.30 17.76
CA TRP A 205 7.86 0.42 16.48
C TRP A 205 6.86 -0.16 15.47
N LEU A 206 6.18 0.70 14.71
CA LEU A 206 5.30 0.29 13.61
C LEU A 206 6.09 -0.48 12.55
N GLN A 207 5.77 -1.75 12.39
CA GLN A 207 6.29 -2.58 11.31
C GLN A 207 5.29 -2.62 10.17
N GLU A 208 4.02 -2.90 10.46
CA GLU A 208 3.00 -3.08 9.45
C GLU A 208 1.62 -2.59 9.88
N VAL A 209 0.86 -2.12 8.89
CA VAL A 209 -0.59 -2.02 8.94
C VAL A 209 -1.16 -3.16 8.10
N ARG A 210 -2.04 -3.97 8.67
CA ARG A 210 -2.65 -5.12 7.98
C ARG A 210 -4.15 -4.89 7.82
N LEU A 211 -4.63 -4.89 6.59
CA LEU A 211 -6.04 -4.68 6.27
C LEU A 211 -6.71 -6.02 5.98
N CYS A 212 -7.77 -6.34 6.71
CA CYS A 212 -8.47 -7.62 6.57
C CYS A 212 -9.67 -7.51 5.62
N TYR A 213 -9.80 -8.50 4.73
CA TYR A 213 -10.86 -8.60 3.75
C TYR A 213 -11.55 -9.97 3.80
N GLY A 214 -12.82 -9.99 3.42
CA GLY A 214 -13.54 -11.23 3.09
C GLY A 214 -13.12 -11.80 1.74
N ALA A 215 -13.62 -13.00 1.40
CA ALA A 215 -13.41 -13.61 0.09
C ALA A 215 -13.95 -12.77 -1.09
N ASP A 216 -14.88 -11.86 -0.81
CA ASP A 216 -15.45 -10.87 -1.72
C ASP A 216 -14.61 -9.60 -1.87
N PHE A 217 -13.41 -9.56 -1.28
CA PHE A 217 -12.53 -8.39 -1.21
C PHE A 217 -13.17 -7.17 -0.53
N ARG A 218 -14.20 -7.35 0.29
CA ARG A 218 -14.75 -6.27 1.12
C ARG A 218 -14.06 -6.22 2.49
N PRO A 219 -13.84 -5.03 3.08
CA PRO A 219 -13.27 -4.92 4.42
C PRO A 219 -14.08 -5.72 5.45
N ARG A 220 -13.38 -6.50 6.27
CA ARG A 220 -13.96 -7.30 7.36
C ARG A 220 -13.11 -7.18 8.60
N ALA A 221 -13.72 -7.39 9.77
CA ALA A 221 -12.97 -7.41 11.01
C ALA A 221 -11.84 -8.46 10.95
N CYS A 222 -10.64 -8.05 11.36
CA CYS A 222 -9.55 -8.97 11.60
C CYS A 222 -9.88 -9.89 12.78
N ASP A 223 -9.35 -11.11 12.75
CA ASP A 223 -9.26 -11.91 13.97
C ASP A 223 -8.24 -11.31 14.96
N SER A 224 -8.20 -11.83 16.18
CA SER A 224 -7.33 -11.32 17.25
C SER A 224 -5.85 -11.30 16.86
N ARG A 225 -5.37 -12.30 16.11
CA ARG A 225 -3.97 -12.39 15.67
C ARG A 225 -3.66 -11.34 14.62
N ARG A 226 -4.57 -11.09 13.67
CA ARG A 226 -4.38 -10.10 12.60
C ARG A 226 -4.66 -8.68 13.05
N LEU A 227 -5.47 -8.47 14.09
CA LEU A 227 -5.76 -7.14 14.63
C LEU A 227 -4.54 -6.50 15.32
N GLY A 228 -3.68 -7.31 15.95
CA GLY A 228 -2.44 -6.83 16.57
C GLY A 228 -2.68 -5.95 17.81
N ALA A 229 -1.94 -4.85 17.92
CA ALA A 229 -1.95 -3.97 19.10
C ALA A 229 -3.34 -3.34 19.36
N ARG A 230 -3.70 -3.24 20.65
CA ARG A 230 -4.94 -2.58 21.10
C ARG A 230 -4.83 -1.06 20.96
N ASP A 231 -5.95 -0.36 20.92
CA ASP A 231 -5.96 1.09 20.66
C ASP A 231 -5.20 1.93 21.69
N ASP A 232 -5.19 1.51 22.94
CA ASP A 232 -4.49 2.14 24.05
C ASP A 232 -2.98 1.84 24.09
N THR A 233 -2.50 0.92 23.24
CA THR A 233 -1.09 0.51 23.22
C THR A 233 -0.21 1.65 22.72
N ALA A 234 0.69 2.14 23.58
CA ALA A 234 1.71 3.12 23.20
C ALA A 234 2.63 2.56 22.11
N MET A 235 2.98 3.38 21.13
CA MET A 235 3.79 2.97 20.00
C MET A 235 4.67 4.10 19.46
N LYS A 236 5.57 3.73 18.55
CA LYS A 236 6.46 4.65 17.85
C LYS A 236 6.39 4.38 16.35
N ILE A 237 6.62 5.41 15.55
CA ILE A 237 6.80 5.30 14.10
C ILE A 237 8.18 5.86 13.79
N TRP A 238 9.00 5.11 13.04
CA TRP A 238 10.31 5.60 12.66
C TRP A 238 10.16 6.82 11.74
N ARG A 239 10.86 7.90 12.06
CA ARG A 239 10.80 9.14 11.28
C ARG A 239 11.65 9.04 10.04
N GLY A 240 11.26 9.76 8.99
CA GLY A 240 12.10 9.95 7.82
C GLY A 240 11.48 9.35 6.59
N LEU A 241 10.68 10.17 5.91
CA LEU A 241 10.61 10.16 4.46
C LEU A 241 11.76 10.97 3.89
#